data_AF-A0A944NIS3-F1
#
_entry.id   AF-A0A944NIS3-F1
#
_cell.length_a   1.000
_cell.length_b   1.000
_cell.length_c   1.000
_cell.angle_alpha   90.00
_cell.angle_beta   90.00
_cell.angle_gamma   90.00
#
_symmetry.space_group_name_H-M   'P 1'
#
loop_
_entity.id
_entity.type
_entity.pdbx_description
1 polymer ?
#
loop_
_entity_poly.entity_id
_entity_poly.type
_entity_poly.pdbx_seq_one_letter_code
_entity_poly.pdbx_strand_id
1 'polypeptide(L)' 'GFCMRLMRGIEEAGLEIETRNIWEDPEAASFVRSVTGGNEIVPTVSLGDRNMVNPSIGDLLALIGELS' A
#
# COMPACT_ATOMS: atom_id res chain seq x y z
N GLY A 1 -7.61 12.33 -2.24
CA GLY A 1 -7.76 11.29 -1.21
C GLY A 1 -6.41 10.77 -0.77
N PHE A 2 -6.35 9.89 0.23
CA PHE A 2 -5.10 9.29 0.71
C PHE A 2 -4.38 8.49 -0.38
N CYS A 3 -5.11 7.71 -1.20
CA CYS A 3 -4.52 6.96 -2.32
C CYS A 3 -3.79 7.87 -3.32
N MET A 4 -4.41 8.97 -3.76
CA MET A 4 -3.76 9.89 -4.71
C MET A 4 -2.50 10.55 -4.15
N ARG A 5 -2.48 10.86 -2.84
CA ARG A 5 -1.30 11.43 -2.18
C ARG A 5 -0.16 10.43 -2.14
N LEU A 6 -0.46 9.18 -1.79
CA LEU A 6 0.54 8.12 -1.76
C LEU A 6 1.07 7.82 -3.17
N MET A 7 0.19 7.67 -4.16
CA MET A 7 0.56 7.43 -5.57
C MET A 7 1.50 8.50 -6.11
N ARG A 8 1.20 9.77 -5.85
CA ARG A 8 2.07 10.89 -6.24
C ARG A 8 3.46 10.78 -5.59
N GLY A 9 3.53 10.48 -4.30
CA GLY A 9 4.81 10.31 -3.60
C GLY A 9 5.62 9.13 -4.15
N ILE A 10 4.97 8.04 -4.52
CA ILE A 10 5.60 6.87 -5.17
C ILE A 10 6.21 7.25 -6.52
N GLU A 11 5.45 7.97 -7.35
CA GLU A 11 5.92 8.47 -8.65
C GLU A 11 7.11 9.42 -8.49
N GLU A 12 7.03 10.40 -7.59
CA GLU A 12 8.11 11.35 -7.31
C GLU A 12 9.38 10.66 -6.77
N ALA A 13 9.22 9.56 -6.03
CA ALA A 13 10.32 8.75 -5.52
C ALA A 13 10.90 7.76 -6.54
N GLY A 14 10.27 7.62 -7.73
CA GLY A 14 10.71 6.69 -8.77
C GLY A 14 10.56 5.21 -8.37
N LEU A 15 9.62 4.89 -7.48
CA LEU A 15 9.37 3.54 -7.02
C LEU A 15 8.43 2.80 -7.98
N GLU A 16 8.80 1.58 -8.36
CA GLU A 16 7.91 0.69 -9.10
C GLU A 16 6.90 0.06 -8.16
N ILE A 17 5.62 0.10 -8.53
CA ILE A 17 4.53 -0.50 -7.78
C ILE A 17 3.57 -1.24 -8.71
N GLU A 18 2.94 -2.29 -8.16
CA GLU A 18 1.77 -2.90 -8.76
C GLU A 18 0.51 -2.40 -8.02
N THR A 19 -0.47 -1.89 -8.77
CA THR A 19 -1.73 -1.43 -8.18
C THR A 19 -2.84 -2.45 -8.40
N ARG A 20 -3.64 -2.70 -7.36
CA ARG A 20 -4.83 -3.55 -7.43
C ARG A 20 -6.05 -2.78 -6.95
N ASN A 21 -7.10 -2.75 -7.75
CA ASN A 21 -8.36 -2.14 -7.38
C ASN A 21 -9.24 -3.16 -6.66
N ILE A 22 -9.36 -3.02 -5.35
CA ILE A 22 -10.14 -3.94 -4.51
C ILE A 22 -11.65 -3.93 -4.81
N TRP A 23 -12.15 -2.95 -5.57
CA TRP A 23 -13.55 -2.93 -6.00
C TRP A 23 -13.81 -3.77 -7.25
N GLU A 24 -12.76 -4.18 -7.94
CA GLU A 24 -12.80 -4.99 -9.16
C GLU A 24 -12.09 -6.35 -8.97
N ASP A 25 -11.20 -6.46 -7.97
CA ASP A 25 -10.44 -7.66 -7.63
C ASP A 25 -10.87 -8.17 -6.23
N PRO A 26 -11.71 -9.23 -6.16
CA PRO A 26 -12.17 -9.77 -4.89
C PRO A 26 -11.05 -10.44 -4.06
N GLU A 27 -9.97 -10.91 -4.70
CA GLU A 27 -8.80 -11.44 -3.99
C GLU A 27 -8.03 -10.31 -3.30
N ALA A 28 -7.82 -9.20 -3.99
CA ALA A 28 -7.20 -8.02 -3.41
C ALA A 28 -8.05 -7.45 -2.25
N ALA A 29 -9.38 -7.44 -2.38
CA ALA A 29 -10.28 -7.06 -1.28
C ALA A 29 -10.14 -8.00 -0.07
N SER A 30 -10.06 -9.31 -0.33
CA SER A 30 -9.83 -10.31 0.72
C SER A 30 -8.50 -10.10 1.44
N PHE A 31 -7.44 -9.79 0.70
CA PHE A 31 -6.14 -9.43 1.25
C PHE A 31 -6.21 -8.17 2.12
N VAL A 32 -6.86 -7.10 1.66
CA VAL A 32 -6.99 -5.87 2.49
C VAL A 32 -7.77 -6.15 3.78
N ARG A 33 -8.84 -6.95 3.71
CA ARG A 33 -9.57 -7.36 4.92
C ARG A 33 -8.72 -8.18 5.87
N SER A 34 -7.86 -9.08 5.37
CA SER A 34 -6.98 -9.88 6.24
C SER A 34 -5.94 -9.00 6.96
N VAL A 35 -5.43 -7.96 6.30
CA VAL A 35 -4.45 -7.02 6.86
C VAL A 35 -5.08 -6.02 7.84
N THR A 36 -6.31 -5.59 7.59
CA THR A 36 -6.95 -4.47 8.33
C THR A 36 -7.97 -4.92 9.38
N GLY A 37 -8.00 -6.21 9.71
CA GLY A 37 -8.92 -6.75 10.72
C GLY A 37 -10.39 -6.80 10.25
N GLY A 38 -10.61 -7.05 8.96
CA GLY A 38 -11.92 -7.22 8.34
C GLY A 38 -12.45 -6.01 7.58
N ASN A 39 -11.72 -4.90 7.56
CA ASN A 39 -12.13 -3.66 6.90
C ASN A 39 -11.54 -3.54 5.48
N GLU A 40 -11.96 -2.53 4.72
CA GLU A 40 -11.43 -2.27 3.38
C GLU A 40 -10.73 -0.90 3.35
N ILE A 41 -9.74 -0.74 4.24
CA ILE A 41 -9.02 0.53 4.40
C ILE A 41 -7.98 0.67 3.28
N VAL A 42 -8.06 1.78 2.55
CA VAL A 42 -7.12 2.12 1.47
C VAL A 42 -6.47 3.49 1.71
N PRO A 43 -5.22 3.69 1.24
CA PRO A 43 -4.36 2.70 0.59
C PRO A 43 -3.80 1.66 1.57
N THR A 44 -3.71 0.39 1.18
CA THR A 44 -2.97 -0.64 1.91
C THR A 44 -1.82 -1.10 1.00
N VAL A 45 -0.61 -1.16 1.53
CA VAL A 45 0.61 -1.51 0.78
C VAL A 45 1.22 -2.76 1.40
N SER A 46 1.72 -3.64 0.54
CA SER A 46 2.51 -4.81 0.92
C SER A 46 3.91 -4.68 0.32
N LEU A 47 4.95 -4.95 1.12
CA LEU A 47 6.34 -5.01 0.71
C LEU A 47 7.00 -6.22 1.39
N GLY A 48 7.18 -7.30 0.63
CA GLY A 48 7.61 -8.59 1.19
C GLY A 48 6.62 -9.08 2.24
N ASP A 49 7.12 -9.45 3.42
CA ASP A 49 6.29 -9.92 4.54
C ASP A 49 5.63 -8.79 5.34
N ARG A 50 5.85 -7.53 4.96
CA ARG A 50 5.36 -6.36 5.71
C ARG A 50 4.17 -5.72 5.02
N ASN A 51 3.14 -5.45 5.83
CA ASN A 51 1.91 -4.82 5.38
C ASN A 51 1.68 -3.51 6.14
N MET A 52 1.27 -2.48 5.42
CA MET A 52 1.07 -1.13 5.96
C MET A 52 -0.31 -0.62 5.57
N VAL A 53 -1.06 -0.14 6.56
CA VAL A 53 -2.42 0.39 6.38
C VAL A 53 -2.37 1.90 6.38
N ASN A 54 -2.82 2.50 5.28
CA ASN A 54 -2.79 3.94 5.02
C ASN A 54 -1.41 4.59 5.26
N PRO A 55 -0.30 4.03 4.71
CA PRO A 55 1.02 4.61 4.91
C PRO A 55 1.17 5.94 4.17
N SER A 56 2.09 6.77 4.67
CA SER A 56 2.67 7.87 3.91
C SER A 56 3.84 7.38 3.04
N ILE A 57 4.29 8.21 2.09
CA ILE A 57 5.51 7.91 1.32
C ILE A 57 6.75 7.83 2.22
N GLY A 58 6.80 8.63 3.29
CA GLY A 58 7.91 8.59 4.25
C GLY A 58 8.02 7.25 4.96
N ASP A 59 6.87 6.65 5.32
CA ASP A 59 6.84 5.32 5.94
C ASP A 59 7.32 4.23 4.97
N LEU A 60 6.96 4.33 3.68
CA LEU A 60 7.44 3.40 2.65
C LEU A 60 8.95 3.52 2.43
N LEU A 61 9.46 4.74 2.30
CA LEU A 61 10.89 4.97 2.09
C LEU A 61 11.74 4.51 3.28
N ALA A 62 11.26 4.76 4.50
CA ALA A 62 11.90 4.24 5.71
C ALA A 62 11.95 2.71 5.68
N LEU A 63 10.84 2.06 5.32
CA LEU A 63 10.79 0.61 5.26
C LEU A 63 11.70 0.01 4.18
N ILE A 64 11.75 0.62 2.99
CA ILE A 64 12.66 0.19 1.92
C ILE A 64 14.12 0.32 2.38
N GLY A 65 14.45 1.40 3.09
CA GLY A 65 15.78 1.62 3.66
C GLY A 65 16.18 0.61 4.74
N GLU A 66 15.22 0.05 5.49
CA GLU A 66 15.46 -1.04 6.45
C GLU A 66 15.77 -2.39 5.78
N LEU A 67 15.31 -2.60 4.55
CA LEU A 67 15.41 -3.86 3.81
C LEU A 67 16.60 -3.91 2.84
N SER A 68 17.36 -2.82 2.72
CA SER A 68 18.54 -2.67 1.84
C SER A 68 19.85 -2.91 2.61
#